data_AF-A0A286DZZ4-F1
#
_entry.id   AF-A0A286DZZ4-F1
#
_cell.length_a   1.000
_cell.length_b   1.000
_cell.length_c   1.000
_cell.angle_alpha   90.00
_cell.angle_beta   90.00
_cell.angle_gamma   90.00
#
_symmetry.space_group_name_H-M   'P 1'
#
loop_
_entity.id
_entity.type
_entity.pdbx_description
1 polymer ?
#
loop_
_entity_poly.entity_id
_entity_poly.type
_entity_poly.pdbx_seq_one_letter_code
_entity_poly.pdbx_strand_id
1 'polypeptide(L)'
;MSEGLEYLPESLRAGGQGSYAASDEAEGAHAYLRTVSADAGSFGGADTFVNAVNSTRDTQARGVNRAAEGRDDIGASGYQSAAIGEDIDAASDSAVTAAGTAAAPDQRIADGI
;
A
#
# COMPACT_ATOMS: atom_id res chain seq x y z
N MET A 1 7.94 15.85 -19.65
CA MET A 1 7.37 16.29 -18.36
C MET A 1 7.62 15.15 -17.40
N SER A 2 8.38 15.41 -16.33
CA SER A 2 8.50 14.44 -15.23
C SER A 2 7.16 14.46 -14.52
N GLU A 3 6.31 13.46 -14.78
CA GLU A 3 5.14 13.17 -13.95
C GLU A 3 5.68 12.73 -12.58
N GLY A 4 6.06 13.70 -11.74
CA GLY A 4 6.44 13.45 -10.37
C GLY A 4 5.19 13.02 -9.61
N LEU A 5 5.31 11.99 -8.77
CA LEU A 5 4.24 11.61 -7.86
C LEU A 5 3.92 12.81 -6.96
N GLU A 6 2.73 13.38 -7.10
CA GLU A 6 2.26 14.45 -6.23
C GLU A 6 2.03 13.90 -4.83
N TYR A 7 2.66 14.52 -3.83
CA TYR A 7 2.48 14.12 -2.44
C TYR A 7 1.09 14.56 -1.96
N LEU A 8 0.22 13.58 -1.75
CA LEU A 8 -1.12 13.75 -1.21
C LEU A 8 -1.32 12.70 -0.10
N PRO A 9 -1.14 13.06 1.18
CA PRO A 9 -1.16 12.09 2.28
C PRO A 9 -2.47 11.30 2.35
N GLU A 10 -3.61 11.95 2.07
CA GLU A 10 -4.90 11.27 2.03
C GLU A 10 -4.97 10.24 0.90
N SER A 11 -4.45 10.56 -0.28
CA SER A 11 -4.39 9.61 -1.41
C SER A 11 -3.46 8.43 -1.11
N LEU A 12 -2.36 8.66 -0.40
CA LEU A 12 -1.44 7.61 0.05
C LEU A 12 -2.10 6.67 1.07
N ARG A 13 -2.85 7.22 2.02
CA ARG A 13 -3.64 6.40 2.97
C ARG A 13 -4.75 5.63 2.28
N ALA A 14 -5.50 6.27 1.38
CA ALA A 14 -6.55 5.61 0.61
C ALA A 14 -5.99 4.47 -0.26
N GLY A 15 -4.84 4.69 -0.90
CA GLY A 15 -4.11 3.66 -1.64
C GLY A 15 -3.60 2.54 -0.74
N GLY A 16 -3.13 2.87 0.47
CA GLY A 16 -2.72 1.92 1.48
C GLY A 16 -3.88 1.03 1.96
N GLN A 17 -5.00 1.65 2.32
CA GLN A 17 -6.24 0.97 2.71
C GLN A 17 -6.76 0.05 1.59
N GLY A 18 -6.79 0.54 0.35
CA GLY A 18 -7.20 -0.27 -0.80
C GLY A 18 -6.27 -1.45 -1.05
N SER A 19 -4.98 -1.31 -0.72
CA SER A 19 -4.01 -2.40 -0.82
C SER A 19 -4.24 -3.46 0.27
N TYR A 20 -4.50 -3.07 1.52
CA TYR A 20 -4.88 -4.04 2.56
C TYR A 20 -6.16 -4.80 2.22
N ALA A 21 -7.20 -4.11 1.73
CA ALA A 21 -8.42 -4.79 1.29
C ALA A 21 -8.15 -5.79 0.15
N ALA A 22 -7.27 -5.45 -0.79
CA ALA A 22 -6.85 -6.37 -1.85
C ALA A 22 -6.00 -7.55 -1.32
N SER A 23 -5.24 -7.34 -0.24
CA SER A 23 -4.50 -8.39 0.44
C SER A 23 -5.44 -9.40 1.10
N ASP A 24 -6.44 -8.93 1.87
CA ASP A 24 -7.46 -9.75 2.50
C ASP A 24 -8.20 -10.63 1.48
N GLU A 25 -8.58 -10.05 0.34
CA GLU A 25 -9.22 -10.79 -0.77
C GLU A 25 -8.29 -11.83 -1.40
N ALA A 26 -7.00 -11.51 -1.53
CA ALA A 26 -5.99 -12.45 -2.03
C ALA A 26 -5.73 -13.61 -1.06
N GLU A 27 -5.73 -13.35 0.25
CA GLU A 27 -5.69 -14.39 1.29
C GLU A 27 -6.93 -15.28 1.25
N GLY A 28 -8.11 -14.68 1.10
CA GLY A 28 -9.37 -15.41 0.91
C GLY A 28 -9.33 -16.33 -0.30
N ALA A 29 -8.85 -15.83 -1.45
CA ALA A 29 -8.66 -16.62 -2.65
C ALA A 29 -7.63 -17.75 -2.45
N HIS A 30 -6.52 -17.47 -1.74
CA HIS A 30 -5.52 -18.48 -1.41
C HIS A 30 -6.10 -19.60 -0.55
N ALA A 31 -6.84 -19.25 0.50
CA ALA A 31 -7.51 -20.20 1.38
C ALA A 31 -8.52 -21.06 0.59
N TYR A 32 -9.34 -20.43 -0.25
CA TYR A 32 -10.29 -21.14 -1.10
C TYR A 32 -9.60 -22.14 -2.04
N LEU A 33 -8.54 -21.71 -2.75
CA LEU A 33 -7.82 -22.59 -3.68
C LEU A 33 -7.24 -23.83 -2.99
N ARG A 34 -6.81 -23.74 -1.73
CA ARG A 34 -6.32 -24.90 -0.96
C ARG A 34 -7.40 -25.92 -0.65
N THR A 35 -8.67 -25.54 -0.68
CA THR A 35 -9.80 -26.48 -0.50
C THR A 35 -10.12 -27.25 -1.79
N VAL A 36 -9.70 -26.75 -2.95
CA VAL A 36 -9.97 -27.38 -4.23
C VAL A 36 -9.00 -28.55 -4.44
N SER A 37 -9.52 -29.75 -4.65
CA SER A 37 -8.73 -30.90 -5.07
C SER A 37 -9.52 -31.72 -6.08
N ALA A 38 -8.94 -31.95 -7.25
CA ALA A 38 -9.50 -32.87 -8.23
C ALA A 38 -8.96 -34.27 -7.98
N ASP A 39 -9.82 -35.28 -8.13
CA ASP A 39 -9.52 -36.69 -7.95
C ASP A 39 -9.90 -37.48 -9.22
N ALA A 40 -9.04 -38.40 -9.65
CA ALA A 40 -9.24 -39.15 -10.90
C ALA A 40 -10.51 -40.01 -10.87
N GLY A 41 -10.89 -40.57 -9.72
CA GLY A 41 -12.11 -41.36 -9.56
C GLY A 41 -13.39 -40.54 -9.82
N SER A 42 -13.35 -39.23 -9.54
CA SER A 42 -14.45 -38.29 -9.80
C SER A 42 -14.55 -37.87 -11.27
N PHE A 43 -13.50 -38.11 -12.07
CA PHE A 43 -13.41 -37.73 -13.48
C PHE A 43 -13.19 -38.94 -14.39
N GLY A 44 -13.71 -40.12 -14.01
CA GLY A 44 -13.69 -41.32 -14.85
C GLY A 44 -12.28 -41.85 -15.19
N GLY A 45 -11.30 -41.60 -14.31
CA GLY A 45 -9.90 -42.01 -14.51
C GLY A 45 -9.09 -41.05 -15.39
N ALA A 46 -9.57 -39.82 -15.62
CA ALA A 46 -8.88 -38.82 -16.44
C ALA A 46 -7.67 -38.18 -15.70
N ASP A 47 -6.63 -38.97 -15.41
CA ASP A 47 -5.46 -38.57 -14.62
C ASP A 47 -4.78 -37.31 -15.15
N THR A 48 -4.58 -37.21 -16.48
CA THR A 48 -3.93 -36.05 -17.10
C THR A 48 -4.71 -34.75 -16.86
N PHE A 49 -6.04 -34.80 -16.94
CA PHE A 49 -6.88 -33.64 -16.69
C PHE A 49 -6.82 -33.23 -15.22
N VAL A 50 -6.95 -34.18 -14.30
CA VAL A 50 -6.89 -33.94 -12.86
C VAL A 50 -5.54 -33.36 -12.44
N ASN A 51 -4.44 -33.89 -12.97
CA ASN A 51 -3.10 -33.36 -12.74
C ASN A 51 -2.96 -31.91 -13.24
N ALA A 52 -3.52 -31.60 -14.41
CA ALA A 52 -3.50 -30.23 -14.94
C ALA A 52 -4.31 -29.26 -14.07
N VAL A 53 -5.47 -29.68 -13.56
CA VAL A 53 -6.31 -28.88 -12.64
C VAL A 53 -5.56 -28.61 -11.34
N ASN A 54 -5.04 -29.65 -10.70
CA ASN A 54 -4.31 -29.52 -9.43
C ASN A 54 -3.04 -28.67 -9.59
N SER A 55 -2.29 -28.85 -10.68
CA SER A 55 -1.10 -28.02 -10.99
C SER A 55 -1.46 -26.56 -11.23
N THR A 56 -2.58 -26.30 -11.90
CA THR A 56 -3.07 -24.92 -12.13
C THR A 56 -3.48 -24.28 -10.81
N ARG A 57 -4.24 -24.99 -9.97
CA ARG A 57 -4.57 -24.56 -8.60
C ARG A 57 -3.33 -24.19 -7.82
N ASP A 58 -2.30 -25.05 -7.80
CA ASP A 58 -1.07 -24.79 -7.05
C ASP A 58 -0.28 -23.60 -7.57
N THR A 59 -0.34 -23.36 -8.87
CA THR A 59 0.27 -22.18 -9.49
C THR A 59 -0.47 -20.92 -9.10
N GLN A 60 -1.80 -20.93 -9.17
CA GLN A 60 -2.63 -19.80 -8.78
C GLN A 60 -2.52 -19.51 -7.29
N ALA A 61 -2.55 -20.53 -6.43
CA ALA A 61 -2.41 -20.41 -4.98
C ALA A 61 -1.10 -19.68 -4.59
N ARG A 62 0.02 -20.06 -5.22
CA ARG A 62 1.30 -19.37 -5.03
C ARG A 62 1.28 -17.94 -5.57
N GLY A 63 0.59 -17.70 -6.69
CA GLY A 63 0.44 -16.38 -7.28
C GLY A 63 -0.32 -15.42 -6.37
N VAL A 64 -1.47 -15.85 -5.84
CA VAL A 64 -2.28 -15.03 -4.94
C VAL A 64 -1.61 -14.80 -3.59
N ASN A 65 -0.87 -15.79 -3.05
CA ASN A 65 -0.11 -15.58 -1.81
C ASN A 65 0.95 -14.48 -1.96
N ARG A 66 1.68 -14.45 -3.08
CA ARG A 66 2.62 -13.36 -3.36
C ARG A 66 1.92 -12.03 -3.59
N ALA A 67 0.72 -12.05 -4.15
CA ALA A 67 -0.07 -10.84 -4.34
C ALA A 67 -0.53 -10.26 -3.00
N ALA A 68 -0.94 -11.10 -2.04
CA ALA A 68 -1.26 -10.69 -0.68
C ALA A 68 -0.04 -10.01 -0.01
N GLU A 69 1.10 -10.70 0.04
CA GLU A 69 2.36 -10.16 0.58
C GLU A 69 2.72 -8.81 -0.05
N GLY A 70 2.70 -8.71 -1.38
CA GLY A 70 3.01 -7.46 -2.08
C GLY A 70 2.00 -6.34 -1.84
N ARG A 71 0.73 -6.67 -1.56
CA ARG A 71 -0.31 -5.70 -1.25
C ARG A 71 -0.21 -5.20 0.18
N ASP A 72 0.15 -6.06 1.13
CA ASP A 72 0.48 -5.63 2.50
C ASP A 72 1.67 -4.68 2.51
N ASP A 73 2.74 -4.99 1.78
CA ASP A 73 3.92 -4.12 1.67
C ASP A 73 3.58 -2.74 1.10
N ILE A 74 2.76 -2.69 0.05
CA ILE A 74 2.27 -1.43 -0.53
C ILE A 74 1.37 -0.70 0.45
N GLY A 75 0.50 -1.44 1.16
CA GLY A 75 -0.34 -0.95 2.25
C GLY A 75 0.47 -0.18 3.28
N ALA A 76 1.45 -0.85 3.88
CA ALA A 76 2.35 -0.30 4.88
C ALA A 76 3.13 0.91 4.35
N SER A 77 3.66 0.81 3.12
CA SER A 77 4.41 1.89 2.49
C SER A 77 3.57 3.15 2.28
N GLY A 78 2.28 3.01 1.93
CA GLY A 78 1.36 4.13 1.76
C GLY A 78 1.14 4.90 3.06
N TYR A 79 0.86 4.20 4.16
CA TYR A 79 0.70 4.83 5.48
C TYR A 79 2.00 5.45 5.99
N GLN A 80 3.13 4.77 5.83
CA GLN A 80 4.43 5.29 6.25
C GLN A 80 4.80 6.57 5.47
N SER A 81 4.57 6.58 4.15
CA SER A 81 4.86 7.74 3.31
C SER A 81 3.97 8.92 3.66
N ALA A 82 2.68 8.68 3.95
CA ALA A 82 1.77 9.72 4.43
C ALA A 82 2.29 10.35 5.73
N ALA A 83 2.64 9.53 6.72
CA ALA A 83 3.15 10.00 8.01
C ALA A 83 4.46 10.79 7.89
N ILE A 84 5.42 10.30 7.11
CA ILE A 84 6.70 11.00 6.88
C ILE A 84 6.46 12.39 6.29
N GLY A 85 5.57 12.52 5.31
CA GLY A 85 5.32 13.82 4.70
C GLY A 85 4.57 14.78 5.63
N GLU A 86 3.69 14.30 6.52
CA GLU A 86 3.07 15.15 7.54
C GLU A 86 4.08 15.65 8.57
N ASP A 87 5.02 14.79 8.98
CA ASP A 87 6.14 15.19 9.85
C ASP A 87 7.00 16.27 9.17
N ILE A 88 7.26 16.13 7.86
CA ILE A 88 8.00 17.12 7.07
C ILE A 88 7.21 18.43 6.94
N ASP A 89 5.91 18.38 6.69
CA ASP A 89 5.06 19.57 6.58
C ASP A 89 5.01 20.33 7.92
N ALA A 90 4.85 19.61 9.04
CA ALA A 90 4.88 20.20 10.38
C ALA A 90 6.25 20.79 10.72
N ALA A 91 7.34 20.10 10.39
CA ALA A 91 8.69 20.62 10.59
C ALA A 91 8.93 21.89 9.75
N SER A 92 8.46 21.90 8.50
CA SER A 92 8.58 23.04 7.60
C SER A 92 7.78 24.24 8.08
N ASP A 93 6.53 24.04 8.51
CA ASP A 93 5.69 25.12 9.07
C ASP A 93 6.31 25.72 10.34
N SER A 94 6.86 24.87 11.21
CA SER A 94 7.58 25.33 12.41
C SER A 94 8.82 26.16 12.07
N ALA A 95 9.58 25.76 11.04
CA ALA A 95 10.78 26.47 10.59
C ALA A 95 10.43 27.81 9.94
N VAL A 96 9.37 27.87 9.12
CA VAL A 96 8.89 29.11 8.50
C VAL A 96 8.37 30.07 9.57
N THR A 97 7.60 29.58 10.54
CA THR A 97 7.08 30.41 11.64
C THR A 97 8.21 30.93 12.55
N ALA A 98 9.20 30.09 12.88
CA ALA A 98 10.38 30.50 13.63
C ALA A 98 11.22 31.55 12.87
N ALA A 99 11.39 31.37 11.56
CA ALA A 99 12.06 32.34 10.71
C ALA A 99 11.29 33.66 10.62
N GLY A 100 9.96 33.63 10.48
CA GLY A 100 9.11 34.82 10.43
C GLY A 100 9.07 35.60 11.75
N THR A 101 9.11 34.92 12.89
CA THR A 101 9.20 35.54 14.21
C THR A 101 10.59 36.10 14.50
N ALA A 102 11.66 35.45 14.05
CA ALA A 102 13.01 36.00 14.10
C ALA A 102 13.22 37.17 13.12
N ALA A 103 12.52 37.15 11.98
CA ALA A 103 12.45 38.22 10.98
C ALA A 103 11.45 39.32 11.34
N ALA A 104 11.02 39.40 12.61
CA ALA A 104 10.45 40.60 13.19
C ALA A 104 11.51 41.49 13.89
N PRO A 105 12.64 41.89 13.28
CA PRO A 105 13.15 43.20 13.59
C PRO A 105 12.22 44.18 12.88
N ASP A 106 11.44 44.92 13.67
CA ASP A 106 11.57 46.39 13.66
C ASP A 106 10.28 47.20 13.87
N GLN A 107 9.37 46.76 14.74
CA GLN A 107 8.33 47.67 15.24
C GLN A 107 8.88 48.69 16.26
N ARG A 108 10.08 48.45 16.83
CA ARG A 108 10.73 49.39 17.76
C ARG A 108 11.49 50.55 17.10
N ILE A 109 12.00 50.42 15.87
CA ILE A 109 12.54 51.58 15.12
C ILE A 109 11.40 52.25 14.33
N ALA A 110 10.34 51.52 13.94
CA ALA A 110 9.16 52.14 13.33
C ALA A 110 8.37 53.06 14.31
N ASP A 111 8.31 52.72 15.60
CA ASP A 111 7.68 53.56 16.65
C ASP A 111 8.66 54.54 17.32
N GLY A 112 9.89 54.63 16.81
CA GLY A 112 11.01 55.35 17.41
C GLY A 112 11.69 56.35 16.47
N ILE A 113 10.91 57.17 15.75
CA ILE A 113 11.36 58.44 15.12
C ILE A 113 10.26 59.48 15.17
#